data_AF-A0A7C6UA80-F1
#
_entry.id   AF-A0A7C6UA80-F1
#
_cell.length_a   1.000
_cell.length_b   1.000
_cell.length_c   1.000
_cell.angle_alpha   90.00
_cell.angle_beta   90.00
_cell.angle_gamma   90.00
#
_symmetry.space_group_name_H-M   'P 1'
#
loop_
_entity.id
_entity.type
_entity.pdbx_description
1 polymer ?
#
loop_
_entity_poly.entity_id
_entity_poly.type
_entity_poly.pdbx_seq_one_letter_code
_entity_poly.pdbx_strand_id
1 'polypeptide(L)'
;MNDRLGIDDVRPLVSCGRFPSKSVVGEIVPISATVWREGHDALSASLVVRRPGGASSRTTMVPGAEADTVHALLPTDAPGMWSFRVEAWSDPFATWKDGIGKKMDAGQGADVLGNEFEVGARVLDAGSAQASAGGDTAGAELLSRAAAALRGG
;
A
#
# COMPACT_ATOMS: atom_id res chain seq x y z
N MET A 1 0.77 -19.85 -4.10
CA MET A 1 1.23 -19.88 -2.70
C MET A 1 0.48 -18.76 -1.98
N ASN A 2 -0.18 -19.08 -0.87
CA ASN A 2 -0.90 -18.08 -0.08
C ASN A 2 0.13 -17.45 0.86
N ASP A 3 0.84 -16.43 0.38
CA ASP A 3 1.85 -15.75 1.21
C ASP A 3 1.16 -15.07 2.39
N ARG A 4 1.71 -15.29 3.58
CA ARG A 4 1.15 -14.76 4.83
C ARG A 4 1.70 -13.35 5.06
N LEU A 5 0.79 -12.39 5.18
CA LEU A 5 1.10 -11.04 5.67
C LEU A 5 0.86 -11.01 7.18
N GLY A 6 1.88 -10.58 7.92
CA GLY A 6 1.82 -10.32 9.36
C GLY A 6 1.58 -8.85 9.64
N ILE A 7 0.73 -8.56 10.63
CA ILE A 7 0.49 -7.21 11.15
C ILE A 7 0.55 -7.31 12.68
N ASP A 8 1.55 -6.67 13.27
CA ASP A 8 1.82 -6.67 14.71
C ASP A 8 2.00 -5.23 15.23
N ASP A 9 2.02 -5.09 16.55
CA ASP A 9 2.26 -3.82 17.29
C ASP A 9 1.52 -2.59 16.72
N VAL A 10 0.23 -2.75 16.40
CA VAL A 10 -0.61 -1.63 15.94
C VAL A 10 -0.80 -0.64 17.09
N ARG A 11 -0.39 0.61 16.87
CA ARG A 11 -0.43 1.71 17.85
C ARG A 11 -1.20 2.91 17.31
N PRO A 12 -1.88 3.68 18.17
CA PRO A 12 -1.90 3.59 19.63
C PRO A 12 -2.80 2.46 20.17
N LEU A 13 -2.34 1.79 21.23
CA LEU A 13 -3.06 0.71 21.91
C LEU A 13 -3.07 0.96 23.42
N VAL A 14 -4.26 1.07 24.01
CA VAL A 14 -4.42 1.30 25.46
C VAL A 14 -4.95 0.03 26.12
N SER A 15 -4.21 -0.47 27.11
CA SER A 15 -4.59 -1.67 27.89
C SER A 15 -5.01 -2.85 26.99
N CYS A 16 -4.20 -3.16 25.98
CA CYS A 16 -4.47 -4.23 25.00
C CYS A 16 -5.81 -4.08 24.27
N GLY A 17 -6.23 -2.85 23.99
CA GLY A 17 -7.48 -2.53 23.29
C GLY A 17 -8.71 -2.50 24.20
N ARG A 18 -8.54 -2.71 25.51
CA ARG A 18 -9.64 -2.62 26.49
C ARG A 18 -10.25 -1.22 26.54
N PHE A 19 -9.45 -0.19 26.29
CA PHE A 19 -9.91 1.19 26.28
C PHE A 19 -9.52 1.88 24.97
N PRO A 20 -10.35 2.80 24.46
CA PRO A 20 -9.97 3.64 23.33
C PRO A 20 -8.76 4.53 23.67
N SER A 21 -7.92 4.77 22.67
CA SER A 21 -7.02 5.93 22.72
C SER A 21 -7.83 7.23 22.75
N LYS A 22 -7.19 8.33 23.15
CA LYS A 22 -7.82 9.64 23.26
C LYS A 22 -7.13 10.62 22.33
N SER A 23 -7.92 11.53 21.77
CA SER A 23 -7.49 12.65 20.93
C SER A 23 -8.47 13.80 21.12
N VAL A 24 -8.06 15.02 20.80
CA VAL A 24 -8.94 16.18 20.73
C VAL A 24 -9.20 16.63 19.28
N VAL A 25 -10.28 17.39 19.07
CA VAL A 25 -10.56 17.96 17.74
C VAL A 25 -9.44 18.90 17.32
N GLY A 26 -8.90 18.69 16.12
CA GLY A 26 -7.75 19.39 15.57
C GLY A 26 -6.40 18.72 15.82
N GLU A 27 -6.34 17.68 16.66
CA GLU A 27 -5.11 16.92 16.90
C GLU A 27 -4.82 15.93 15.76
N ILE A 28 -3.54 15.68 15.53
CA ILE A 28 -3.05 14.66 14.59
C ILE A 28 -2.54 13.50 15.42
N VAL A 29 -3.18 12.34 15.29
CA VAL A 29 -2.76 11.11 15.97
C VAL A 29 -1.83 10.32 15.06
N PRO A 30 -0.56 10.10 15.42
CA PRO A 30 0.31 9.21 14.68
C PRO A 30 -0.13 7.76 14.91
N ILE A 31 -0.36 7.03 13.82
CA ILE A 31 -0.68 5.61 13.81
C ILE A 31 0.54 4.85 13.28
N SER A 32 0.93 3.77 13.94
CA SER A 32 2.00 2.90 13.49
C SER A 32 1.63 1.43 13.59
N ALA A 33 2.32 0.59 12.83
CA ALA A 33 2.26 -0.87 12.95
C ALA A 33 3.57 -1.48 12.43
N THR A 34 3.85 -2.71 12.84
CA THR A 34 4.85 -3.56 12.22
C THR A 34 4.14 -4.44 11.19
N VAL A 35 4.53 -4.35 9.93
CA VAL A 35 3.94 -5.11 8.83
C VAL A 35 5.05 -5.84 8.08
N TRP A 36 4.92 -7.16 8.00
CA TRP A 36 5.95 -8.03 7.45
C TRP A 36 5.33 -9.14 6.62
N ARG A 37 6.16 -9.82 5.82
CA ARG A 37 5.77 -11.01 5.06
C ARG A 37 6.92 -12.00 4.97
N GLU A 38 6.60 -13.22 4.57
CA GLU A 38 7.62 -14.15 4.09
C GLU A 38 8.11 -13.75 2.69
N GLY A 39 9.41 -13.95 2.44
CA GLY A 39 10.06 -13.61 1.16
C GLY A 39 10.64 -12.19 1.10
N HIS A 40 11.04 -11.78 -0.10
CA HIS A 40 11.72 -10.50 -0.36
C HIS A 40 10.90 -9.51 -1.19
N ASP A 41 9.73 -9.94 -1.65
CA ASP A 41 8.83 -9.10 -2.41
C ASP A 41 8.33 -7.94 -1.54
N ALA A 42 8.02 -6.82 -2.18
CA ALA A 42 7.49 -5.65 -1.50
C ALA A 42 6.09 -5.93 -0.90
N LEU A 43 5.80 -5.21 0.17
CA LEU A 43 4.50 -5.13 0.81
C LEU A 43 4.16 -3.66 1.04
N SER A 44 2.87 -3.38 1.10
CA SER A 44 2.35 -2.05 1.38
C SER A 44 1.23 -2.15 2.41
N ALA A 45 1.00 -1.05 3.13
CA ALA A 45 -0.01 -0.98 4.18
C ALA A 45 -0.89 0.26 4.02
N SER A 46 -2.14 0.16 4.44
CA SER A 46 -3.11 1.25 4.46
C SER A 46 -3.72 1.41 5.85
N LEU A 47 -3.84 2.65 6.30
CA LEU A 47 -4.68 3.01 7.43
C LEU A 47 -6.11 3.22 6.93
N VAL A 48 -7.05 2.40 7.40
CA VAL A 48 -8.48 2.60 7.18
C VAL A 48 -9.12 3.16 8.43
N VAL A 49 -9.78 4.30 8.29
CA VAL A 49 -10.39 5.05 9.38
C VAL A 49 -11.89 5.12 9.15
N ARG A 50 -12.66 4.91 10.21
CA ARG A 50 -14.09 5.24 10.27
C ARG A 50 -14.30 6.39 11.23
N ARG A 51 -14.90 7.45 10.69
CA ARG A 51 -15.22 8.70 11.38
C ARG A 51 -16.53 8.53 12.17
N PRO A 52 -16.77 9.36 13.20
CA PRO A 52 -18.09 9.53 13.78
C PRO A 52 -19.10 9.85 12.66
N GLY A 53 -20.25 9.19 12.67
CA GLY A 53 -21.24 9.32 11.60
C GLY A 53 -21.05 8.36 10.42
N GLY A 54 -20.00 7.53 10.41
CA GLY A 54 -19.89 6.35 9.55
C GLY A 54 -19.09 6.55 8.25
N ALA A 55 -18.70 7.77 7.91
CA ALA A 55 -17.81 8.01 6.78
C ALA A 55 -16.47 7.27 6.97
N SER A 56 -15.95 6.65 5.92
CA SER A 56 -14.67 5.95 5.94
C SER A 56 -13.66 6.60 5.00
N SER A 57 -12.39 6.48 5.34
CA SER A 57 -11.27 6.92 4.50
C SER A 57 -10.15 5.89 4.57
N ARG A 58 -9.32 5.86 3.52
CA ARG A 58 -8.13 5.01 3.45
C ARG A 58 -6.94 5.90 3.08
N THR A 59 -5.84 5.74 3.79
CA THR A 59 -4.58 6.43 3.52
C THR A 59 -3.45 5.40 3.45
N THR A 60 -2.64 5.44 2.39
CA THR A 60 -1.44 4.59 2.31
C THR A 60 -0.46 4.98 3.42
N MET A 61 0.04 3.98 4.14
CA MET A 61 1.03 4.17 5.19
C MET A 61 2.42 4.27 4.56
N VAL A 62 3.29 5.07 5.17
CA VAL A 62 4.69 5.24 4.74
C VAL A 62 5.62 4.39 5.58
N PRO A 63 6.73 3.84 5.02
CA PRO A 63 7.74 3.15 5.81
C PRO A 63 8.33 4.04 6.91
N GLY A 64 8.59 3.46 8.07
CA GLY A 64 9.28 4.10 9.19
C GLY A 64 10.80 3.99 9.09
N ALA A 65 11.47 4.53 10.10
CA ALA A 65 12.94 4.44 10.22
C ALA A 65 13.40 3.04 10.66
N GLU A 66 12.58 2.35 11.45
CA GLU A 66 12.83 0.99 11.91
C GLU A 66 12.32 -0.03 10.87
N ALA A 67 12.98 -1.18 10.79
CA ALA A 67 12.59 -2.25 9.88
C ALA A 67 11.13 -2.68 10.10
N ASP A 68 10.44 -2.98 9.00
CA ASP A 68 9.04 -3.43 8.96
C ASP A 68 8.01 -2.48 9.59
N THR A 69 8.42 -1.28 10.02
CA THR A 69 7.49 -0.30 10.59
C THR A 69 6.84 0.54 9.49
N VAL A 70 5.55 0.82 9.67
CA VAL A 70 4.78 1.71 8.80
C VAL A 70 4.03 2.73 9.63
N HIS A 71 3.84 3.93 9.08
CA HIS A 71 3.21 5.06 9.74
C HIS A 71 2.14 5.73 8.87
N ALA A 72 1.10 6.25 9.52
CA ALA A 72 0.18 7.19 8.91
C ALA A 72 -0.29 8.21 9.95
N LEU A 73 -0.77 9.35 9.47
CA LEU A 73 -1.29 10.40 10.32
C LEU A 73 -2.82 10.39 10.25
N LEU A 74 -3.47 10.39 11.42
CA LEU A 74 -4.92 10.50 11.55
C LEU A 74 -5.29 11.90 12.06
N PRO A 75 -5.76 12.81 11.19
CA PRO A 75 -6.34 14.07 11.62
C PRO A 75 -7.73 13.85 12.21
N THR A 76 -7.93 14.16 13.50
CA THR A 76 -9.24 14.06 14.16
C THR A 76 -9.94 15.41 14.18
N ASP A 77 -10.91 15.62 13.30
CA ASP A 77 -11.56 16.92 13.04
C ASP A 77 -13.01 17.01 13.55
N ALA A 78 -13.52 15.96 14.17
CA ALA A 78 -14.88 15.90 14.71
C ALA A 78 -14.92 15.16 16.06
N PRO A 79 -15.75 15.61 17.01
CA PRO A 79 -15.93 14.90 18.27
C PRO A 79 -16.69 13.59 18.06
N GLY A 80 -16.38 12.59 18.89
CA GLY A 80 -17.08 11.30 18.91
C GLY A 80 -16.14 10.11 18.85
N MET A 81 -16.71 8.93 18.60
CA MET A 81 -15.95 7.69 18.50
C MET A 81 -15.40 7.49 17.09
N TRP A 82 -14.08 7.38 17.00
CA TRP A 82 -13.36 7.00 15.80
C TRP A 82 -12.91 5.55 15.94
N SER A 83 -12.80 4.83 14.81
CA SER A 83 -12.11 3.54 14.79
C SER A 83 -11.16 3.50 13.61
N PHE A 84 -10.07 2.77 13.76
CA PHE A 84 -9.10 2.58 12.70
C PHE A 84 -8.65 1.12 12.64
N ARG A 85 -8.15 0.71 11.48
CA ARG A 85 -7.45 -0.56 11.29
C ARG A 85 -6.33 -0.38 10.28
N VAL A 86 -5.34 -1.25 10.38
CA VAL A 86 -4.27 -1.37 9.39
C VAL A 86 -4.59 -2.55 8.47
N GLU A 87 -4.47 -2.34 7.17
CA GLU A 87 -4.61 -3.38 6.16
C GLU A 87 -3.29 -3.49 5.39
N ALA A 88 -2.73 -4.70 5.34
CA ALA A 88 -1.55 -5.01 4.57
C ALA A 88 -1.93 -5.73 3.27
N TRP A 89 -1.16 -5.49 2.22
CA TRP A 89 -1.33 -6.13 0.92
C TRP A 89 0.04 -6.29 0.24
N SER A 90 0.19 -7.35 -0.56
CA SER A 90 1.38 -7.55 -1.39
C SER A 90 1.44 -6.48 -2.46
N ASP A 91 2.64 -5.95 -2.75
CA ASP A 91 2.81 -4.90 -3.76
C ASP A 91 3.64 -5.41 -4.96
N PRO A 92 3.01 -6.11 -5.92
CA PRO A 92 3.69 -6.61 -7.11
C PRO A 92 4.33 -5.51 -7.95
N PHE A 93 3.74 -4.31 -7.97
CA PHE A 93 4.26 -3.21 -8.75
C PHE A 93 5.54 -2.65 -8.14
N ALA A 94 5.56 -2.38 -6.84
CA ALA A 94 6.78 -1.96 -6.14
C ALA A 94 7.88 -3.04 -6.23
N THR A 95 7.50 -4.32 -6.10
CA THR A 95 8.42 -5.46 -6.24
C THR A 95 9.09 -5.47 -7.62
N TRP A 96 8.28 -5.41 -8.68
CA TRP A 96 8.78 -5.38 -10.05
C TRP A 96 9.62 -4.14 -10.33
N LYS A 97 9.16 -2.95 -9.90
CA LYS A 97 9.85 -1.67 -10.13
C LYS A 97 11.24 -1.64 -9.49
N ASP A 98 11.38 -2.16 -8.27
CA ASP A 98 12.68 -2.26 -7.61
C ASP A 98 13.59 -3.26 -8.33
N GLY A 99 13.06 -4.44 -8.69
CA GLY A 99 13.80 -5.48 -9.40
C GLY A 99 14.35 -5.01 -10.75
N ILE A 100 13.52 -4.35 -11.58
CA ILE A 100 13.95 -3.84 -12.89
C ILE A 100 14.93 -2.68 -12.74
N GLY A 101 14.73 -1.79 -11.76
CA GLY A 101 15.65 -0.67 -11.47
C GLY A 101 17.06 -1.16 -11.17
N LYS A 102 17.20 -2.14 -10.25
CA LYS A 102 18.51 -2.75 -9.92
C LYS A 102 19.21 -3.38 -11.12
N LYS A 103 18.45 -4.01 -12.01
CA LYS A 103 19.00 -4.63 -13.23
C LYS A 103 19.47 -3.59 -14.24
N MET A 104 18.71 -2.51 -14.41
CA MET A 104 19.11 -1.38 -15.26
C MET A 104 20.36 -0.69 -14.72
N ASP A 105 20.45 -0.49 -13.40
CA ASP A 105 21.64 0.08 -12.74
C ASP A 105 22.88 -0.81 -12.89
N ALA A 106 22.68 -2.12 -13.03
CA ALA A 106 23.74 -3.08 -13.37
C ALA A 106 24.12 -3.08 -14.87
N GLY A 107 23.56 -2.18 -15.67
CA GLY A 107 23.87 -2.03 -17.10
C GLY A 107 23.15 -3.01 -18.03
N GLN A 108 22.10 -3.70 -17.57
CA GLN A 108 21.31 -4.58 -18.42
C GLN A 108 20.39 -3.76 -19.34
N GLY A 109 20.50 -4.02 -20.65
CA GLY A 109 19.70 -3.35 -21.68
C GLY A 109 18.36 -4.03 -21.94
N ALA A 110 17.55 -3.38 -22.78
CA ALA A 110 16.23 -3.88 -23.18
C ALA A 110 16.27 -5.25 -23.89
N ASP A 111 17.40 -5.59 -24.49
CA ASP A 111 17.68 -6.88 -25.15
C ASP A 111 17.67 -8.07 -24.17
N VAL A 112 17.99 -7.83 -22.90
CA VAL A 112 17.99 -8.84 -21.84
C VAL A 112 16.75 -8.74 -20.94
N LEU A 113 16.15 -7.54 -20.84
CA LEU A 113 15.04 -7.24 -19.93
C LEU A 113 13.64 -7.49 -20.51
N GLY A 114 13.52 -8.07 -21.70
CA GLY A 114 12.21 -8.34 -22.33
C GLY A 114 11.24 -9.10 -21.41
N ASN A 115 11.72 -10.09 -20.67
CA ASN A 115 10.90 -10.82 -19.69
C ASN A 115 10.43 -9.93 -18.53
N GLU A 116 11.27 -9.01 -18.06
CA GLU A 116 10.91 -8.07 -16.98
C GLU A 116 9.84 -7.08 -17.45
N PHE A 117 9.94 -6.58 -18.69
CA PHE A 117 8.91 -5.71 -19.25
C PHE A 117 7.56 -6.42 -19.38
N GLU A 118 7.54 -7.68 -19.81
CA GLU A 118 6.31 -8.47 -19.88
C GLU A 118 5.72 -8.73 -18.49
N VAL A 119 6.55 -8.99 -17.46
CA VAL A 119 6.10 -9.09 -16.07
C VAL A 119 5.46 -7.76 -15.61
N GLY A 120 6.12 -6.64 -15.88
CA GLY A 120 5.60 -5.31 -15.56
C GLY A 120 4.27 -5.01 -16.25
N ALA A 121 4.16 -5.36 -17.54
CA ALA A 121 2.94 -5.19 -18.30
C ALA A 121 1.77 -5.98 -17.71
N ARG A 122 2.00 -7.23 -17.26
CA ARG A 122 0.96 -8.03 -16.57
C ARG A 122 0.54 -7.44 -15.24
N VAL A 123 1.48 -6.87 -14.47
CA VAL A 123 1.14 -6.17 -13.22
C VAL A 123 0.26 -4.95 -13.50
N LEU A 124 0.58 -4.17 -14.55
CA LEU A 124 -0.21 -3.02 -14.96
C LEU A 124 -1.58 -3.42 -15.52
N ASP A 125 -1.69 -4.51 -16.29
CA ASP A 125 -2.98 -5.04 -16.77
C ASP A 125 -3.89 -5.44 -15.59
N ALA A 126 -3.33 -6.11 -14.58
CA ALA A 126 -4.07 -6.46 -13.37
C ALA A 126 -4.56 -5.21 -12.63
N GLY A 127 -3.70 -4.20 -12.49
CA GLY A 127 -4.08 -2.90 -11.93
C GLY A 127 -5.17 -2.19 -12.74
N SER A 128 -5.10 -2.25 -14.08
CA SER A 128 -6.11 -1.67 -14.97
C SER A 128 -7.48 -2.34 -14.79
N ALA A 129 -7.50 -3.67 -14.67
CA ALA A 129 -8.72 -4.41 -14.40
C ALA A 129 -9.32 -4.05 -13.03
N GLN A 130 -8.48 -3.90 -11.99
CA GLN A 130 -8.92 -3.49 -10.66
C GLN A 130 -9.47 -2.05 -10.65
N ALA A 131 -8.80 -1.10 -11.31
CA ALA A 131 -9.27 0.28 -11.46
C ALA A 131 -10.62 0.34 -12.19
N SER A 132 -10.76 -0.43 -13.28
CA SER A 132 -12.03 -0.54 -14.01
C SER A 132 -13.16 -1.06 -13.13
N ALA A 133 -12.92 -2.14 -12.38
CA ALA A 133 -13.90 -2.70 -11.45
C ALA A 133 -14.28 -1.73 -10.31
N GLY A 134 -13.35 -0.85 -9.93
CA GLY A 134 -13.56 0.23 -8.96
C GLY A 134 -14.21 1.49 -9.53
N GLY A 135 -14.49 1.55 -10.84
CA GLY A 135 -15.07 2.71 -11.52
C GLY A 135 -14.06 3.82 -11.87
N ASP A 136 -12.76 3.61 -11.68
CA ASP A 136 -11.71 4.54 -12.08
C ASP A 136 -11.29 4.28 -13.54
N THR A 137 -12.10 4.77 -14.47
CA THR A 137 -11.89 4.57 -15.91
C THR A 137 -10.62 5.26 -16.42
N ALA A 138 -10.30 6.44 -15.91
CA ALA A 138 -9.11 7.18 -16.28
C ALA A 138 -7.83 6.47 -15.82
N GLY A 139 -7.81 5.98 -14.58
CA GLY A 139 -6.71 5.17 -14.06
C GLY A 139 -6.56 3.85 -14.83
N ALA A 140 -7.67 3.19 -15.16
CA ALA A 140 -7.65 1.98 -15.96
C ALA A 140 -7.02 2.19 -17.34
N GLU A 141 -7.41 3.26 -18.05
CA GLU A 141 -6.86 3.58 -19.37
C GLU A 141 -5.37 3.92 -19.29
N LEU A 142 -4.96 4.71 -18.29
CA LEU A 142 -3.56 5.04 -18.06
C LEU A 142 -2.69 3.79 -17.89
N LEU A 143 -3.13 2.85 -17.03
CA LEU A 143 -2.42 1.62 -16.75
C LEU A 143 -2.35 0.70 -17.98
N SER A 144 -3.45 0.59 -18.73
CA SER A 144 -3.52 -0.18 -19.97
C SER A 144 -2.53 0.34 -21.03
N ARG A 145 -2.47 1.66 -21.24
CA ARG A 145 -1.50 2.26 -22.17
C ARG A 145 -0.06 2.03 -21.72
N ALA A 146 0.21 2.14 -20.42
CA ALA A 146 1.55 1.87 -19.89
C ALA A 146 1.95 0.39 -20.08
N ALA A 147 1.02 -0.55 -19.92
CA ALA A 147 1.26 -1.97 -20.20
C ALA A 147 1.56 -2.23 -21.69
N ALA A 148 0.84 -1.56 -22.61
CA ALA A 148 1.11 -1.64 -24.05
C ALA A 148 2.50 -1.11 -24.41
N ALA A 149 2.90 0.03 -23.84
CA ALA A 149 4.21 0.63 -24.07
C ALA A 149 5.37 -0.30 -23.62
N LEU A 150 5.20 -1.01 -22.50
CA LEU A 150 6.20 -2.00 -22.05
C LEU A 150 6.35 -3.19 -23.02
N ARG A 151 5.31 -3.50 -23.81
CA ARG A 151 5.33 -4.56 -24.83
C ARG A 151 5.81 -4.08 -26.20
N GLY A 152 6.22 -2.82 -26.33
CA GLY A 152 6.64 -2.21 -27.60
C GLY A 152 5.48 -1.73 -28.48
N GLY A 153 4.30 -1.48 -27.88
CA GLY A 153 3.16 -0.83 -28.52
C GLY A 153 3.19 0.69 -28.48
#